data_AF-A0A8D2J451-F1
#
_entry.id   AF-A0A8D2J451-F1
#
_cell.length_a   1.000
_cell.length_b   1.000
_cell.length_c   1.000
_cell.angle_alpha   90.00
_cell.angle_beta   90.00
_cell.angle_gamma   90.00
#
_symmetry.space_group_name_H-M   'P 1'
#
loop_
_entity.id
_entity.type
_entity.pdbx_description
1 polymer ?
#
loop_
_entity_poly.entity_id
_entity_poly.type
_entity_poly.pdbx_seq_one_letter_code
_entity_poly.pdbx_strand_id
1 'polypeptide(L)'
;MEKLRAMLDLCVAHQKVLGYGTVSLLTLGSERIFSDVVFKCPCNSWNLPYGAVFLLVPALILFLLGLLLSSRSWKVLTGCCAPSRPCRCAHGGRLWRHFKVLGLSMAGAAVAPLTWIAVALLRGSFYECAATGTAVLQRYACSSEVETCTEAVLQAPCQSPDSSQKVPGLLPSLRAQSQVGAALSSLPWAHSRG
;
A
#
# COMPACT_ATOMS: atom_id res chain seq x y z
N MET A 1 -13.17 -14.45 39.56
CA MET A 1 -14.15 -14.10 38.51
C MET A 1 -14.37 -12.59 38.42
N GLU A 2 -14.57 -11.89 39.54
CA GLU A 2 -14.73 -10.42 39.61
C GLU A 2 -13.61 -9.61 38.93
N LYS A 3 -12.34 -9.94 39.22
CA LYS A 3 -11.18 -9.22 38.65
C LYS A 3 -11.08 -9.31 37.13
N LEU A 4 -11.48 -10.46 36.55
CA LEU A 4 -11.49 -10.64 35.09
C LEU A 4 -12.59 -9.80 34.45
N ARG A 5 -13.74 -9.68 35.13
CA ARG A 5 -14.87 -8.86 34.69
C ARG A 5 -14.52 -7.36 34.75
N ALA A 6 -13.88 -6.91 35.82
CA ALA A 6 -13.37 -5.54 35.95
C ALA A 6 -12.32 -5.18 34.88
N MET A 7 -11.42 -6.12 34.55
CA MET A 7 -10.47 -5.96 33.44
C MET A 7 -11.18 -5.88 32.09
N LEU A 8 -12.18 -6.74 31.87
CA LEU A 8 -12.98 -6.73 30.64
C LEU A 8 -13.78 -5.43 30.48
N ASP A 9 -14.37 -4.92 31.56
CA ASP A 9 -15.11 -3.66 31.56
C ASP A 9 -14.20 -2.46 31.28
N LEU A 10 -12.97 -2.46 31.81
CA LEU A 10 -11.96 -1.46 31.47
C LEU A 10 -11.54 -1.53 29.99
N CYS A 11 -11.36 -2.75 29.46
CA CYS A 11 -11.06 -2.96 28.04
C CYS A 11 -12.20 -2.50 27.12
N VAL A 12 -13.46 -2.75 27.50
CA VAL A 12 -14.64 -2.29 26.76
C VAL A 12 -14.78 -0.77 26.85
N ALA A 13 -14.56 -0.17 28.03
CA ALA A 13 -14.61 1.28 28.23
C ALA A 13 -13.58 2.02 27.37
N HIS A 14 -12.38 1.44 27.20
CA HIS A 14 -11.30 2.03 26.40
C HIS A 14 -11.05 1.33 25.06
N GLN A 15 -12.03 0.59 24.53
CA GLN A 15 -11.88 -0.24 23.32
C GLN A 15 -11.33 0.53 22.12
N LYS A 16 -11.69 1.81 21.96
CA LYS A 16 -11.19 2.65 20.84
C LYS A 16 -9.70 2.98 21.00
N VAL A 17 -9.27 3.34 22.21
CA VAL A 17 -7.86 3.69 22.50
C VAL A 17 -6.99 2.45 22.41
N LEU A 18 -7.42 1.34 23.01
CA LEU A 18 -6.74 0.05 22.92
C LEU A 18 -6.69 -0.44 21.47
N GLY A 19 -7.80 -0.34 20.74
CA GLY A 19 -7.89 -0.70 19.33
C GLY A 19 -6.88 0.07 18.46
N TYR A 20 -6.86 1.40 18.56
CA TYR A 20 -5.87 2.22 17.85
C TYR A 20 -4.44 1.89 18.28
N GLY A 21 -4.17 1.70 19.57
CA GLY A 21 -2.86 1.28 20.07
C GLY A 21 -2.39 -0.07 19.51
N THR A 22 -3.26 -1.09 19.51
CA THR A 22 -2.95 -2.40 18.89
C THR A 22 -2.76 -2.30 17.39
N VAL A 23 -3.56 -1.51 16.67
CA VAL A 23 -3.38 -1.30 15.24
C VAL A 23 -2.05 -0.61 14.97
N SER A 24 -1.68 0.41 15.76
CA SER A 24 -0.37 1.08 15.65
C SER A 24 0.79 0.12 15.95
N LEU A 25 0.70 -0.69 17.00
CA LEU A 25 1.73 -1.68 17.35
C LEU A 25 1.86 -2.80 16.32
N LEU A 26 0.73 -3.30 15.81
CA LEU A 26 0.71 -4.29 14.72
C LEU A 26 1.29 -3.72 13.43
N THR A 27 1.00 -2.45 13.12
CA THR A 27 1.55 -1.76 11.95
C THR A 27 3.07 -1.60 12.10
N LEU A 28 3.55 -1.17 13.27
CA LEU A 28 4.99 -1.03 13.54
C LEU A 28 5.73 -2.38 13.53
N GLY A 29 5.11 -3.43 14.08
CA GLY A 29 5.69 -4.77 14.16
C GLY A 29 5.71 -5.50 12.82
N SER A 30 4.66 -5.34 12.01
CA SER A 30 4.58 -5.94 10.68
C SER A 30 5.62 -5.33 9.71
N GLU A 31 5.91 -4.04 9.82
CA GLU A 31 6.98 -3.39 9.04
C GLU A 31 8.36 -4.00 9.31
N ARG A 32 8.69 -4.29 10.57
CA ARG A 32 9.98 -4.88 10.95
C ARG A 32 10.10 -6.34 10.52
N ILE A 33 9.02 -7.11 10.62
CA ILE A 33 9.04 -8.53 10.29
C ILE A 33 9.03 -8.76 8.77
N PHE A 34 8.20 -8.05 8.01
CA PHE A 34 8.11 -8.27 6.56
C PHE A 34 9.37 -7.83 5.81
N SER A 35 10.08 -6.85 6.34
CA SER A 35 11.11 -6.14 5.60
C SER A 35 12.53 -6.62 5.95
N ASP A 36 12.79 -7.16 7.14
CA ASP A 36 14.07 -7.84 7.45
C ASP A 36 14.04 -9.37 7.23
N VAL A 37 12.87 -10.03 7.29
CA VAL A 37 12.81 -11.49 7.29
C VAL A 37 12.53 -12.10 5.91
N VAL A 38 11.82 -11.41 5.00
CA VAL A 38 11.26 -12.05 3.78
C VAL A 38 11.77 -11.46 2.47
N PHE A 39 12.16 -10.18 2.43
CA PHE A 39 12.51 -9.52 1.18
C PHE A 39 14.01 -9.52 0.90
N LYS A 40 14.43 -10.21 -0.17
CA LYS A 40 15.74 -10.06 -0.81
C LYS A 40 15.54 -9.79 -2.30
N CYS A 41 16.07 -8.67 -2.79
CA CYS A 41 16.00 -8.35 -4.22
C CYS A 41 16.84 -9.36 -5.01
N PRO A 42 16.35 -9.91 -6.13
CA PRO A 42 17.07 -10.92 -6.90
C PRO A 42 18.25 -10.35 -7.71
N CYS A 43 18.30 -9.02 -7.91
CA CYS A 43 19.34 -8.31 -8.65
C CYS A 43 19.59 -8.84 -10.06
N ASN A 44 18.50 -9.06 -10.78
CA ASN A 44 18.48 -9.46 -12.18
C ASN A 44 17.28 -8.79 -12.89
N SER A 45 16.94 -9.21 -14.10
CA SER A 45 15.81 -8.66 -14.85
C SER A 45 14.44 -8.79 -14.16
N TRP A 46 14.32 -9.60 -13.10
CA TRP A 46 13.10 -9.75 -12.29
C TRP A 46 12.94 -8.70 -11.19
N ASN A 47 13.87 -7.75 -11.06
CA ASN A 47 13.83 -6.67 -10.08
C ASN A 47 12.47 -5.91 -10.08
N LEU A 48 11.98 -5.54 -11.26
CA LEU A 48 10.69 -4.84 -11.43
C LEU A 48 9.49 -5.66 -10.93
N PRO A 49 9.18 -6.84 -11.51
CA PRO A 49 8.01 -7.61 -11.10
C PRO A 49 8.12 -8.07 -9.64
N TYR A 50 9.31 -8.43 -9.17
CA TYR A 50 9.51 -8.86 -7.78
C TYR A 50 9.22 -7.74 -6.79
N GLY A 51 9.85 -6.56 -6.95
CA GLY A 51 9.60 -5.41 -6.07
C GLY A 51 8.15 -4.93 -6.12
N ALA A 52 7.53 -4.91 -7.31
CA ALA A 52 6.14 -4.50 -7.49
C ALA A 52 5.14 -5.45 -6.82
N VAL A 53 5.37 -6.77 -6.87
CA VAL A 53 4.49 -7.76 -6.21
C VAL A 53 4.45 -7.55 -4.71
N PHE A 54 5.61 -7.37 -4.06
CA PHE A 54 5.67 -7.13 -2.61
C PHE A 54 5.07 -5.78 -2.22
N LEU A 55 5.06 -4.79 -3.11
CA LEU A 55 4.42 -3.50 -2.88
C LEU A 55 2.89 -3.58 -3.05
N LEU A 56 2.40 -4.20 -4.12
CA LEU A 56 1.01 -4.12 -4.56
C LEU A 56 0.10 -5.25 -4.06
N VAL A 57 0.62 -6.48 -3.95
CA VAL A 57 -0.22 -7.64 -3.56
C VAL A 57 -0.79 -7.49 -2.14
N PRO A 58 0.00 -7.11 -1.11
CA PRO A 58 -0.56 -6.90 0.22
C PRO A 58 -1.59 -5.76 0.24
N ALA A 59 -1.36 -4.69 -0.53
CA ALA A 59 -2.35 -3.61 -0.69
C ALA A 59 -3.66 -4.14 -1.30
N LEU A 60 -3.59 -4.95 -2.37
CA LEU A 60 -4.77 -5.53 -2.99
C LEU A 60 -5.55 -6.42 -2.03
N ILE A 61 -4.86 -7.26 -1.25
CA ILE A 61 -5.50 -8.12 -0.25
C ILE A 61 -6.22 -7.27 0.81
N LEU A 62 -5.55 -6.24 1.34
CA LEU A 62 -6.15 -5.32 2.32
C LEU A 62 -7.36 -4.57 1.74
N PHE A 63 -7.30 -4.16 0.49
CA PHE A 63 -8.42 -3.50 -0.19
C PHE A 63 -9.62 -4.43 -0.33
N LEU A 64 -9.41 -5.67 -0.79
CA LEU A 64 -10.48 -6.67 -0.92
C LEU A 64 -11.09 -6.99 0.45
N LEU A 65 -10.28 -7.17 1.48
CA LEU A 65 -10.77 -7.38 2.85
C LEU A 65 -11.58 -6.17 3.35
N GLY A 66 -11.13 -4.94 3.08
CA GLY A 66 -11.87 -3.73 3.42
C GLY A 66 -13.24 -3.65 2.73
N LEU A 67 -13.33 -4.07 1.47
CA LEU A 67 -14.60 -4.15 0.75
C LEU A 67 -15.51 -5.26 1.31
N LEU A 68 -14.96 -6.43 1.62
CA LEU A 68 -15.70 -7.56 2.18
C LEU A 68 -16.26 -7.27 3.57
N LEU A 69 -15.51 -6.58 4.43
CA LEU A 69 -15.93 -6.22 5.78
C LEU A 69 -16.92 -5.04 5.83
N SER A 70 -17.03 -4.27 4.74
CA SER A 70 -17.99 -3.18 4.65
C SER A 70 -19.42 -3.71 4.47
N SER A 71 -20.14 -3.83 5.58
CA SER A 71 -21.57 -4.17 5.59
C SER A 71 -22.45 -3.23 4.74
N ARG A 72 -21.98 -2.00 4.49
CA ARG A 72 -22.66 -1.03 3.61
C ARG A 72 -22.48 -1.39 2.13
N SER A 73 -21.30 -1.87 1.74
CA SER A 73 -21.02 -2.33 0.37
C SER A 73 -21.91 -3.50 -0.01
N TRP A 74 -22.03 -4.49 0.89
CA TRP A 74 -22.87 -5.67 0.68
C TRP A 74 -24.34 -5.33 0.52
N LYS A 75 -24.90 -4.44 1.35
CA LYS A 75 -26.32 -4.03 1.27
C LYS A 75 -26.66 -3.31 -0.04
N VAL A 76 -25.72 -2.56 -0.61
CA VAL A 76 -25.89 -1.90 -1.92
C VAL A 76 -25.77 -2.91 -3.06
N LEU A 77 -24.84 -3.87 -2.96
CA LEU A 77 -24.60 -4.89 -3.98
C LEU A 77 -25.75 -5.92 -4.04
N THR A 78 -26.20 -6.43 -2.90
CA THR A 78 -27.32 -7.39 -2.83
C THR A 78 -28.68 -6.74 -3.09
N GLY A 79 -28.84 -5.46 -2.72
CA GLY A 79 -30.05 -4.69 -3.03
C GLY A 79 -30.24 -4.40 -4.53
N CYS A 80 -29.17 -4.44 -5.32
CA CYS A 80 -29.23 -4.23 -6.78
C CYS A 80 -29.65 -5.50 -7.55
N CYS A 81 -29.42 -6.69 -6.98
CA CYS A 81 -29.63 -7.99 -7.63
C CYS A 81 -30.78 -8.83 -7.03
N ALA A 82 -31.67 -8.22 -6.23
CA ALA A 82 -32.79 -8.94 -5.62
C ALA A 82 -33.82 -9.39 -6.70
N PRO A 83 -34.14 -10.70 -6.84
CA PRO A 83 -34.97 -11.23 -7.93
C PRO A 83 -36.42 -10.72 -7.99
N SER A 84 -36.91 -10.10 -6.92
CA SER A 84 -38.33 -9.80 -6.71
C SER A 84 -38.69 -8.31 -6.79
N ARG A 85 -37.78 -7.45 -7.28
CA ARG A 85 -38.12 -6.06 -7.60
C ARG A 85 -37.63 -5.75 -9.01
N PRO A 86 -38.51 -5.33 -9.95
CA PRO A 86 -38.02 -4.87 -11.24
C PRO A 86 -37.02 -3.75 -10.94
N CYS A 87 -35.83 -3.82 -11.54
CA CYS A 87 -34.86 -2.74 -11.52
C CYS A 87 -35.54 -1.50 -12.10
N ARG A 88 -36.26 -0.76 -11.25
CA ARG A 88 -36.80 0.57 -11.57
C ARG A 88 -35.61 1.52 -11.51
N CYS A 89 -34.73 1.38 -12.51
CA CYS A 89 -33.71 2.34 -12.89
C CYS A 89 -34.40 3.59 -13.47
N ALA A 90 -35.26 4.22 -12.68
CA ALA A 90 -35.96 5.43 -13.03
C ALA A 90 -35.74 6.47 -11.91
N HIS A 91 -35.22 7.63 -12.32
CA HIS A 91 -34.79 8.80 -11.54
C HIS A 91 -33.32 8.83 -11.12
N GLY A 92 -32.53 9.68 -11.79
CA GLY A 92 -31.10 9.92 -11.59
C GLY A 92 -30.66 10.25 -10.15
N GLY A 93 -31.58 10.69 -9.27
CA GLY A 93 -31.30 10.93 -7.85
C GLY A 93 -31.10 9.67 -6.99
N ARG A 94 -31.42 8.47 -7.49
CA ARG A 94 -31.19 7.19 -6.76
C ARG A 94 -29.85 6.57 -7.15
N LEU A 95 -29.49 6.64 -8.42
CA LEU A 95 -28.19 6.23 -8.95
C LEU A 95 -27.04 7.01 -8.32
N TRP A 96 -27.18 8.34 -8.19
CA TRP A 96 -26.21 9.19 -7.48
C TRP A 96 -26.00 8.76 -6.03
N ARG A 97 -27.06 8.38 -5.32
CA ARG A 97 -26.97 7.87 -3.94
C ARG A 97 -26.21 6.54 -3.87
N HIS A 98 -26.43 5.64 -4.82
CA HIS A 98 -25.67 4.39 -4.90
C HIS A 98 -24.19 4.64 -5.16
N PHE A 99 -23.85 5.50 -6.14
CA PHE A 99 -22.46 5.89 -6.39
C PHE A 99 -21.82 6.57 -5.18
N LYS A 100 -22.56 7.43 -4.47
CA LYS A 100 -22.06 8.08 -3.25
C LYS A 100 -21.77 7.08 -2.13
N VAL A 101 -22.64 6.10 -1.91
CA VAL A 101 -22.43 5.07 -0.88
C VAL A 101 -21.30 4.11 -1.27
N LEU A 102 -21.22 3.72 -2.55
CA LEU A 102 -20.13 2.91 -3.06
C LEU A 102 -18.80 3.65 -2.96
N GLY A 103 -18.75 4.93 -3.36
CA GLY A 103 -17.59 5.79 -3.24
C GLY A 103 -17.12 5.96 -1.80
N LEU A 104 -18.04 6.20 -0.84
CA LEU A 104 -17.69 6.24 0.59
C LEU A 104 -17.11 4.91 1.08
N SER A 105 -17.66 3.79 0.60
CA SER A 105 -17.21 2.47 1.03
C SER A 105 -15.85 2.12 0.44
N MET A 106 -15.61 2.49 -0.83
CA MET A 106 -14.30 2.37 -1.47
C MET A 106 -13.26 3.27 -0.79
N ALA A 107 -13.61 4.52 -0.47
CA ALA A 107 -12.73 5.44 0.24
C ALA A 107 -12.35 4.90 1.62
N GLY A 108 -13.30 4.31 2.35
CA GLY A 108 -13.03 3.63 3.63
C GLY A 108 -12.14 2.39 3.46
N ALA A 109 -12.41 1.55 2.46
CA ALA A 109 -11.60 0.37 2.16
C ALA A 109 -10.19 0.71 1.66
N ALA A 110 -9.99 1.90 1.09
CA ALA A 110 -8.69 2.38 0.60
C ALA A 110 -7.75 2.84 1.73
N VAL A 111 -8.22 3.04 2.96
CA VAL A 111 -7.37 3.49 4.07
C VAL A 111 -6.25 2.49 4.35
N ALA A 112 -6.58 1.20 4.53
CA ALA A 112 -5.59 0.16 4.79
C ALA A 112 -4.53 -0.01 3.67
N PRO A 113 -4.89 -0.14 2.38
CA PRO A 113 -3.89 -0.23 1.31
C PRO A 113 -3.03 1.02 1.16
N LEU A 114 -3.59 2.22 1.35
CA LEU A 114 -2.81 3.46 1.32
C LEU A 114 -1.80 3.52 2.47
N THR A 115 -2.21 3.11 3.68
CA THR A 115 -1.28 3.03 4.82
C THR A 115 -0.16 2.02 4.59
N TRP A 116 -0.47 0.87 3.97
CA TRP A 116 0.56 -0.11 3.60
C TRP A 116 1.56 0.46 2.59
N ILE A 117 1.06 1.07 1.51
CA ILE A 117 1.91 1.68 0.48
C ILE A 117 2.80 2.77 1.09
N ALA A 118 2.24 3.63 1.95
CA ALA A 118 3.01 4.66 2.63
C ALA A 118 4.17 4.07 3.44
N VAL A 119 3.89 3.07 4.28
CA VAL A 119 4.91 2.40 5.11
C VAL A 119 5.98 1.72 4.25
N ALA A 120 5.56 0.98 3.20
CA ALA A 120 6.49 0.32 2.29
C ALA A 120 7.40 1.32 1.54
N LEU A 121 6.83 2.46 1.13
CA LEU A 121 7.57 3.54 0.46
C LEU A 121 8.48 4.33 1.40
N LEU A 122 8.15 4.47 2.69
CA LEU A 122 9.04 5.09 3.68
C LEU A 122 10.35 4.30 3.81
N ARG A 123 10.27 2.97 3.81
CA ARG A 123 11.46 2.11 3.84
C ARG A 123 12.20 2.08 2.51
N GLY A 124 11.49 2.21 1.40
CA GLY A 124 12.06 2.36 0.06
C GLY A 124 12.61 1.09 -0.60
N SER A 125 12.92 0.04 0.16
CA SER A 125 13.53 -1.20 -0.38
C SER A 125 12.77 -1.86 -1.54
N PHE A 126 11.42 -1.93 -1.49
CA PHE A 126 10.61 -2.49 -2.58
C PHE A 126 10.62 -1.59 -3.81
N TYR A 127 10.59 -0.26 -3.60
CA TYR A 127 10.65 0.73 -4.66
C TYR A 127 12.03 0.76 -5.33
N GLU A 128 13.12 0.74 -4.56
CA GLU A 128 14.50 0.67 -5.04
C GLU A 128 14.71 -0.57 -5.93
N CYS A 129 14.28 -1.75 -5.46
CA CYS A 129 14.34 -2.98 -6.24
C CYS A 129 13.47 -2.88 -7.51
N ALA A 130 12.22 -2.39 -7.41
CA ALA A 130 11.36 -2.29 -8.58
C ALA A 130 11.92 -1.29 -9.63
N ALA A 131 12.37 -0.12 -9.19
CA ALA A 131 12.82 0.97 -10.04
C ALA A 131 14.09 0.60 -10.83
N THR A 132 15.05 -0.07 -10.20
CA THR A 132 16.28 -0.55 -10.88
C THR A 132 16.02 -1.55 -12.00
N GLY A 133 14.91 -2.29 -11.93
CA GLY A 133 14.44 -3.18 -13.00
C GLY A 133 13.72 -2.48 -14.16
N THR A 134 13.49 -1.16 -14.10
CA THR A 134 12.78 -0.44 -15.17
C THR A 134 13.71 -0.01 -16.29
N ALA A 135 13.29 -0.26 -17.53
CA ALA A 135 14.04 0.18 -18.71
C ALA A 135 14.17 1.72 -18.80
N VAL A 136 13.20 2.46 -18.27
CA VAL A 136 13.22 3.93 -18.24
C VAL A 136 14.35 4.44 -17.34
N LEU A 137 14.46 3.89 -16.12
CA LEU A 137 15.53 4.28 -15.20
C LEU A 137 16.91 3.87 -15.73
N GLN A 138 17.01 2.66 -16.30
CA GLN A 138 18.27 2.18 -16.89
C GLN A 138 18.74 3.10 -18.03
N ARG A 139 17.85 3.53 -18.92
CA ARG A 139 18.19 4.48 -19.99
C ARG A 139 18.56 5.87 -19.47
N TYR A 140 17.88 6.34 -18.42
CA TYR A 140 18.19 7.63 -17.81
C TYR A 140 19.55 7.60 -17.10
N ALA A 141 19.85 6.53 -16.37
CA ALA A 141 21.09 6.36 -15.63
C ALA A 141 22.29 6.06 -16.55
N CYS A 142 22.07 5.34 -17.65
CA CYS A 142 23.13 4.83 -18.53
C CYS A 142 23.04 5.49 -19.92
N SER A 143 23.62 6.68 -20.06
CA SER A 143 23.56 7.46 -21.32
C SER A 143 24.63 7.09 -22.37
N SER A 144 25.72 6.40 -22.01
CA SER A 144 26.86 6.15 -22.93
C SER A 144 27.40 4.71 -22.96
N GLU A 145 27.49 4.00 -21.82
CA GLU A 145 27.89 2.58 -21.74
C GLU A 145 26.73 1.71 -21.28
N VAL A 146 25.93 1.18 -22.21
CA VAL A 146 24.61 0.62 -21.89
C VAL A 146 24.68 -0.73 -21.16
N GLU A 147 25.51 -1.67 -21.61
CA GLU A 147 25.49 -3.05 -21.08
C GLU A 147 26.06 -3.13 -19.64
N THR A 148 27.26 -2.61 -19.43
CA THR A 148 27.96 -2.67 -18.13
C THR A 148 27.30 -1.79 -17.06
N CYS A 149 26.68 -0.68 -17.46
CA CYS A 149 25.94 0.19 -16.55
C CYS A 149 24.58 -0.41 -16.18
N THR A 150 23.87 -1.04 -17.13
CA THR A 150 22.57 -1.67 -16.85
C THR A 150 22.71 -2.79 -15.81
N GLU A 151 23.75 -3.60 -15.92
CA GLU A 151 24.05 -4.63 -14.92
C GLU A 151 24.37 -4.00 -13.54
N ALA A 152 25.15 -2.92 -13.51
CA ALA A 152 25.43 -2.19 -12.27
C ALA A 152 24.17 -1.60 -11.62
N VAL A 153 23.23 -1.06 -12.42
CA VAL A 153 21.93 -0.57 -11.93
C VAL A 153 21.10 -1.71 -11.32
N LEU A 154 21.04 -2.87 -11.98
CA LEU A 154 20.31 -4.04 -11.48
C LEU A 154 20.90 -4.61 -10.18
N GLN A 155 22.22 -4.53 -10.01
CA GLN A 155 22.92 -5.03 -8.82
C GLN A 155 23.00 -4.00 -7.68
N ALA A 156 22.70 -2.73 -7.94
CA ALA A 156 22.77 -1.66 -6.95
C ALA A 156 21.98 -1.92 -5.64
N PRO A 157 20.79 -2.57 -5.65
CA PRO A 157 20.07 -2.92 -4.42
C PRO A 157 20.73 -4.02 -3.57
N CYS A 158 21.65 -4.81 -4.15
CA CYS A 158 22.26 -5.98 -3.49
C CYS A 158 23.72 -5.77 -3.07
N GLN A 159 24.43 -4.78 -3.63
CA GLN A 159 25.88 -4.66 -3.48
C GLN A 159 26.34 -3.42 -2.70
N SER A 160 27.53 -3.57 -2.10
CA SER A 160 28.35 -2.53 -1.47
C SER A 160 29.48 -2.08 -2.44
N PRO A 161 30.41 -1.19 -2.05
CA PRO A 161 30.85 0.05 -2.72
C PRO A 161 31.24 0.05 -4.22
N ASP A 162 31.59 -1.07 -4.87
CA ASP A 162 32.11 -1.09 -6.25
C ASP A 162 31.05 -0.69 -7.30
N SER A 163 29.83 -1.20 -7.18
CA SER A 163 28.69 -0.78 -8.04
C SER A 163 28.26 0.66 -7.78
N SER A 164 28.54 1.17 -6.57
CA SER A 164 28.22 2.53 -6.16
C SER A 164 29.13 3.58 -6.85
N GLN A 165 30.26 3.17 -7.41
CA GLN A 165 31.17 4.05 -8.16
C GLN A 165 30.71 4.25 -9.61
N LYS A 166 30.07 3.24 -10.22
CA LYS A 166 29.50 3.35 -11.58
C LYS A 166 28.19 4.13 -11.62
N VAL A 167 27.37 4.04 -10.58
CA VAL A 167 26.09 4.77 -10.50
C VAL A 167 25.96 5.53 -9.19
N PRO A 168 26.81 6.56 -8.98
CA PRO A 168 26.89 7.28 -7.72
C PRO A 168 25.58 8.02 -7.42
N GLY A 169 25.09 7.87 -6.19
CA GLY A 169 23.89 8.59 -5.71
C GLY A 169 22.55 8.06 -6.22
N LEU A 170 22.52 6.97 -7.01
CA LEU A 170 21.27 6.41 -7.53
C LEU A 170 20.32 5.95 -6.41
N LEU A 171 20.78 5.07 -5.51
CA LEU A 171 19.96 4.56 -4.41
C LEU A 171 19.45 5.67 -3.49
N PRO A 172 20.28 6.63 -3.02
CA PRO A 172 19.80 7.78 -2.25
C PRO A 172 18.71 8.58 -2.98
N SER A 173 18.85 8.78 -4.30
CA SER A 173 17.85 9.47 -5.11
C SER A 173 16.54 8.68 -5.20
N LEU A 174 16.60 7.37 -5.47
CA LEU A 174 15.43 6.51 -5.50
C LEU A 174 14.73 6.44 -4.14
N ARG A 175 15.50 6.42 -3.04
CA ARG A 175 14.96 6.47 -1.68
C ARG A 175 14.21 7.78 -1.43
N ALA A 176 14.79 8.91 -1.84
CA ALA A 176 14.12 10.21 -1.70
C ALA A 176 12.81 10.26 -2.51
N GLN A 177 12.81 9.74 -3.75
CA GLN A 177 11.59 9.62 -4.56
C GLN A 177 10.53 8.74 -3.87
N SER A 178 10.96 7.61 -3.29
CA SER A 178 10.09 6.73 -2.54
C SER A 178 9.47 7.44 -1.33
N GLN A 179 10.26 8.19 -0.56
CA GLN A 179 9.78 8.94 0.60
C GLN A 179 8.81 10.08 0.21
N VAL A 180 9.04 10.76 -0.91
CA VAL A 180 8.08 11.74 -1.46
C VAL A 180 6.77 11.04 -1.83
N GLY A 181 6.84 9.87 -2.47
CA GLY A 181 5.67 9.04 -2.77
C GLY A 181 4.92 8.61 -1.51
N ALA A 182 5.65 8.26 -0.44
CA ALA A 182 5.05 7.91 0.84
C ALA A 182 4.27 9.08 1.44
N ALA A 183 4.85 10.28 1.43
CA ALA A 183 4.18 11.49 1.90
C ALA A 183 2.89 11.76 1.09
N LEU A 184 2.96 11.65 -0.24
CA LEU A 184 1.81 11.81 -1.14
C LEU A 184 0.70 10.80 -0.88
N SER A 185 1.05 9.53 -0.65
CA SER A 185 0.08 8.48 -0.31
C SER A 185 -0.54 8.65 1.08
N SER A 186 0.12 9.39 1.97
CA SER A 186 -0.31 9.66 3.35
C SER A 186 -1.09 10.97 3.47
N LEU A 187 -1.09 11.84 2.45
CA LEU A 187 -1.84 13.09 2.49
C LEU A 187 -3.31 12.76 2.79
N PRO A 188 -3.90 13.42 3.80
CA PRO A 188 -5.29 13.17 4.10
C PRO A 188 -6.08 13.50 2.85
N TRP A 189 -6.95 12.57 2.43
CA TRP A 189 -8.02 12.78 1.45
C TRP A 189 -9.08 13.77 2.02
N ALA A 190 -8.62 14.83 2.67
CA ALA A 190 -9.38 15.91 3.29
C ALA A 190 -9.23 17.18 2.45
N HIS A 191 -9.43 17.06 1.13
CA HIS A 191 -9.81 18.21 0.31
C HIS A 191 -10.90 17.82 -0.68
N SER A 192 -12.02 17.34 -0.12
CA SER A 192 -13.33 17.39 -0.78
C SER A 192 -14.42 17.49 0.28
N ARG A 193 -14.38 18.59 1.04
CA ARG A 193 -15.57 19.18 1.64
C ARG A 193 -15.73 20.53 0.94
N GLY A 194 -16.70 20.59 0.03
CA GLY A 194 -17.29 21.86 -0.39
C GLY A 194 -18.10 22.48 0.74
#